data_AF-A0A9P5KY31-F1
#
_entry.id   AF-A0A9P5KY31-F1
#
_cell.length_a   1.000
_cell.length_b   1.000
_cell.length_c   1.000
_cell.angle_alpha   90.00
_cell.angle_beta   90.00
_cell.angle_gamma   90.00
#
_symmetry.space_group_name_H-M   'P 1'
#
loop_
_entity.id
_entity.type
_entity.pdbx_description
1 polymer ?
#
loop_
_entity_poly.entity_id
_entity_poly.type
_entity_poly.pdbx_seq_one_letter_code
_entity_poly.pdbx_strand_id
1 'polypeptide(L)'
;MEERMKGISDPEILSKLLCHDFRPGCRRLTPGDGYLEAFSNDNATLTFDPIERITEQGIKTVTGDEQQFDMIVCATGFDTSFIPSWKMIGRGGATLEERWKGNPEAFFAVQVDTMPNYFIFNGPNCPISHGSVLTQISWTCNYILRWAKKISSEDIKSIDVKREAMDDYNVYCQEFLKRTVWSDECRSWYKNGKSSGHVTGVYPGSVLHFKDCLENIGGEHFHIDYRSRNRFRFLGNGESVRDQHGAGDLAWYMDDMKVSKPPL
;
A
#
# COMPACT_ATOMS: atom_id res chain seq x y z
N MET A 1 -25.01 13.36 -3.44
CA MET A 1 -25.51 12.02 -3.83
C MET A 1 -26.95 12.15 -4.31
N GLU A 2 -27.87 12.64 -3.45
CA GLU A 2 -29.27 12.90 -3.81
C GLU A 2 -29.46 13.69 -5.11
N GLU A 3 -28.72 14.78 -5.32
CA GLU A 3 -28.82 15.55 -6.57
C GLU A 3 -28.46 14.77 -7.83
N ARG A 4 -27.49 13.85 -7.74
CA ARG A 4 -27.04 13.02 -8.87
C ARG A 4 -28.00 11.87 -9.17
N MET A 5 -28.89 11.56 -8.23
CA MET A 5 -29.88 10.49 -8.33
C MET A 5 -31.27 11.00 -8.74
N LYS A 6 -31.46 12.32 -8.88
CA LYS A 6 -32.75 12.93 -9.28
C LYS A 6 -33.31 12.41 -10.62
N GLY A 7 -32.46 11.91 -11.51
CA GLY A 7 -32.86 11.32 -12.80
C GLY A 7 -33.32 9.86 -12.71
N ILE A 8 -33.04 9.17 -11.60
CA ILE A 8 -33.40 7.76 -11.41
C ILE A 8 -34.82 7.73 -10.84
N SER A 9 -35.80 7.36 -11.66
CA SER A 9 -37.21 7.34 -11.29
C SER A 9 -37.64 6.06 -10.56
N ASP A 10 -36.88 4.97 -10.69
CA ASP A 10 -37.21 3.67 -10.10
C ASP A 10 -36.84 3.61 -8.59
N PRO A 11 -37.84 3.51 -7.69
CA PRO A 11 -37.60 3.44 -6.24
C PRO A 11 -36.84 2.18 -5.79
N GLU A 12 -36.98 1.06 -6.49
CA GLU A 12 -36.29 -0.19 -6.14
C GLU A 12 -34.80 -0.09 -6.43
N ILE A 13 -34.44 0.51 -7.57
CA ILE A 13 -33.05 0.81 -7.93
C ILE A 13 -32.43 1.77 -6.92
N LEU A 14 -33.15 2.85 -6.56
CA LEU A 14 -32.69 3.80 -5.55
C LEU A 14 -32.42 3.11 -4.20
N SER A 15 -33.33 2.24 -3.75
CA SER A 15 -33.17 1.48 -2.51
C SER A 15 -31.95 0.56 -2.54
N LYS A 16 -31.69 -0.11 -3.66
CA LYS A 16 -30.50 -0.99 -3.82
C LYS A 16 -29.19 -0.21 -3.92
N LEU A 17 -29.21 0.99 -4.50
CA LEU A 17 -28.02 1.86 -4.61
C LEU A 17 -27.67 2.56 -3.28
N LEU A 18 -28.68 2.92 -2.49
CA LEU A 18 -28.52 3.60 -1.19
C LEU A 18 -28.30 2.63 -0.02
N CYS A 19 -27.64 1.49 -0.25
CA CYS A 19 -27.34 0.48 0.77
C CYS A 19 -26.89 1.13 2.09
N HIS A 20 -27.74 1.03 3.12
CA HIS A 20 -27.53 1.59 4.45
C HIS A 20 -26.86 0.59 5.42
N ASP A 21 -26.46 -0.58 4.93
CA ASP A 21 -25.99 -1.70 5.75
C ASP A 21 -24.60 -1.46 6.34
N PHE A 22 -23.85 -0.49 5.81
CA PHE A 22 -22.52 -0.13 6.30
C PHE A 22 -22.27 1.38 6.23
N ARG A 23 -21.39 1.88 7.11
CA ARG A 23 -21.08 3.31 7.19
C ARG A 23 -20.28 3.78 5.96
N PRO A 24 -20.50 5.03 5.48
CA PRO A 24 -19.69 5.63 4.42
C PRO A 24 -18.19 5.56 4.74
N GLY A 25 -17.39 5.08 3.79
CA GLY A 25 -15.94 4.92 3.95
C GLY A 25 -15.48 3.50 4.33
N CYS A 26 -16.39 2.58 4.70
CA CYS A 26 -16.00 1.17 4.90
C CYS A 26 -15.43 0.53 3.61
N ARG A 27 -15.91 1.02 2.46
CA ARG A 27 -15.32 0.80 1.14
C ARG A 27 -14.70 2.09 0.64
N ARG A 28 -13.76 1.98 -0.30
CA ARG A 28 -13.23 3.14 -1.02
C ARG A 28 -14.39 3.87 -1.71
N LEU A 29 -14.44 5.19 -1.55
CA LEU A 29 -15.52 5.98 -2.14
C LEU A 29 -15.47 5.86 -3.66
N THR A 30 -16.60 5.41 -4.19
CA THR A 30 -16.95 5.23 -5.60
C THR A 30 -18.45 5.53 -5.68
N PRO A 31 -19.00 5.92 -6.83
CA PRO A 31 -18.38 6.02 -8.15
C PRO A 31 -17.96 7.46 -8.52
N GLY A 32 -17.24 7.60 -9.63
CA GLY A 32 -16.83 8.90 -10.19
C GLY A 32 -17.98 9.62 -10.90
N ASP A 33 -17.65 10.73 -11.55
CA ASP A 33 -18.65 11.54 -12.24
C ASP A 33 -19.30 10.81 -13.43
N GLY A 34 -20.61 10.97 -13.59
CA GLY A 34 -21.38 10.42 -14.71
C GLY A 34 -21.92 9.00 -14.49
N TYR A 35 -21.46 8.28 -13.45
CA TYR A 35 -21.90 6.90 -13.22
C TYR A 35 -23.35 6.79 -12.76
N LEU A 36 -23.78 7.63 -11.82
CA LEU A 36 -25.16 7.60 -11.32
C LEU A 36 -26.13 8.16 -12.37
N GLU A 37 -25.68 9.16 -13.11
CA GLU A 37 -26.42 9.78 -14.21
C GLU A 37 -26.66 8.77 -15.36
N ALA A 38 -25.70 7.87 -15.62
CA ALA A 38 -25.83 6.84 -16.65
C ALA A 38 -27.01 5.88 -16.42
N PHE A 39 -27.45 5.70 -15.17
CA PHE A 39 -28.59 4.86 -14.82
C PHE A 39 -29.93 5.43 -15.25
N SER A 40 -29.99 6.72 -15.60
CA SER A 40 -31.22 7.38 -16.06
C SER A 40 -31.40 7.31 -17.57
N ASN A 41 -30.43 6.74 -18.30
CA ASN A 41 -30.52 6.64 -19.76
C ASN A 41 -31.41 5.47 -20.19
N ASP A 42 -32.20 5.67 -21.23
CA ASP A 42 -33.13 4.66 -21.78
C ASP A 42 -32.43 3.37 -22.27
N ASN A 43 -31.12 3.43 -22.53
CA ASN A 43 -30.31 2.30 -22.97
C ASN A 43 -29.57 1.58 -21.83
N ALA A 44 -29.79 1.97 -20.58
CA ALA A 44 -29.19 1.34 -19.41
C ALA A 44 -30.21 0.44 -18.72
N THR A 45 -29.86 -0.82 -18.52
CA THR A 45 -30.65 -1.77 -17.72
C THR A 45 -29.80 -2.26 -16.56
N LEU A 46 -30.36 -2.16 -15.35
CA LEU A 46 -29.72 -2.59 -14.12
C LEU A 46 -30.25 -3.97 -13.74
N THR A 47 -29.34 -4.92 -13.51
CA THR A 47 -29.69 -6.29 -13.09
C THR A 47 -28.91 -6.62 -11.82
N PHE A 48 -29.64 -7.07 -10.78
CA PHE A 48 -29.08 -7.44 -9.48
C PHE A 48 -29.11 -8.95 -9.23
N ASP A 49 -29.68 -9.71 -10.16
CA ASP A 49 -29.80 -11.16 -10.06
C ASP A 49 -28.42 -11.83 -10.22
N PRO A 50 -28.08 -12.83 -9.39
CA PRO A 50 -26.81 -13.53 -9.52
C PRO A 50 -26.68 -14.20 -10.89
N ILE A 51 -25.46 -14.20 -11.42
CA ILE A 51 -25.13 -14.88 -12.67
C ILE A 51 -25.05 -16.39 -12.41
N GLU A 52 -25.79 -17.20 -13.18
CA GLU A 52 -25.68 -18.67 -13.18
C GLU A 52 -24.48 -19.10 -14.03
N ARG A 53 -24.40 -18.61 -15.27
CA ARG A 53 -23.31 -18.90 -16.21
C ARG A 53 -23.27 -17.91 -17.38
N ILE A 54 -22.13 -17.88 -18.06
CA ILE A 54 -21.97 -17.28 -19.39
C ILE A 54 -22.31 -18.35 -20.44
N THR A 55 -23.06 -17.98 -21.46
CA THR A 55 -23.43 -18.83 -22.60
C THR A 55 -22.72 -18.33 -23.87
N GLU A 56 -22.91 -19.06 -24.98
CA GLU A 56 -22.38 -18.62 -26.27
C GLU A 56 -23.04 -17.31 -26.76
N GLN A 57 -24.27 -17.04 -26.34
CA GLN A 57 -25.06 -15.89 -26.80
C GLN A 57 -25.09 -14.73 -25.79
N GLY A 58 -24.75 -14.97 -24.52
CA GLY A 58 -24.72 -13.92 -23.50
C GLY A 58 -24.64 -14.42 -22.05
N ILE A 59 -25.51 -13.91 -21.19
CA ILE A 59 -25.47 -14.16 -19.73
C ILE A 59 -26.81 -14.70 -19.26
N LYS A 60 -26.76 -15.83 -18.54
CA LYS A 60 -27.92 -16.38 -17.86
C LYS A 60 -27.85 -16.10 -16.35
N THR A 61 -28.87 -15.45 -15.82
CA THR A 61 -29.02 -15.22 -14.36
C THR A 61 -29.78 -16.39 -13.71
N VAL A 62 -29.72 -16.48 -12.38
CA VAL A 62 -30.35 -17.58 -11.63
C VAL A 62 -31.88 -17.55 -11.71
N THR A 63 -32.46 -16.35 -11.71
CA THR A 63 -33.91 -16.11 -11.63
C THR A 63 -34.52 -15.59 -12.93
N GLY A 64 -33.70 -15.19 -13.89
CA GLY A 64 -34.13 -14.58 -15.14
C GLY A 64 -33.81 -15.43 -16.37
N ASP A 65 -34.30 -14.94 -17.50
CA ASP A 65 -34.00 -15.50 -18.81
C ASP A 65 -32.59 -15.12 -19.26
N GLU A 66 -32.09 -15.88 -20.24
CA GLU A 66 -30.81 -15.59 -20.89
C GLU A 66 -30.89 -14.25 -21.65
N GLN A 67 -30.00 -13.33 -21.30
CA GLN A 67 -29.86 -12.05 -21.99
C GLN A 67 -28.71 -12.14 -22.98
N GLN A 68 -28.97 -11.78 -24.24
CA GLN A 68 -27.98 -11.82 -25.30
C GLN A 68 -27.14 -10.54 -25.33
N PHE A 69 -25.83 -10.70 -25.54
CA PHE A 69 -24.88 -9.58 -25.60
C PHE A 69 -23.83 -9.80 -26.68
N ASP A 70 -23.55 -8.75 -27.45
CA ASP A 70 -22.45 -8.77 -28.43
C ASP A 70 -21.06 -8.67 -27.77
N MET A 71 -20.99 -8.07 -26.57
CA MET A 71 -19.75 -7.87 -25.83
C MET A 71 -20.00 -7.96 -24.32
N ILE A 72 -19.10 -8.64 -23.61
CA ILE A 72 -19.11 -8.75 -22.15
C ILE A 72 -17.83 -8.13 -21.59
N VAL A 73 -17.97 -7.18 -20.66
CA VAL A 73 -16.87 -6.52 -19.98
C VAL A 73 -16.81 -6.95 -18.52
N CYS A 74 -15.72 -7.63 -18.13
CA CYS A 74 -15.55 -8.13 -16.76
C CYS A 74 -14.89 -7.09 -15.84
N ALA A 75 -15.70 -6.41 -15.02
CA ALA A 75 -15.23 -5.46 -14.00
C ALA A 75 -15.07 -6.13 -12.61
N THR A 76 -14.31 -7.23 -12.52
CA THR A 76 -14.25 -8.14 -11.35
C THR A 76 -13.43 -7.64 -10.16
N GLY A 77 -12.80 -6.47 -10.26
CA GLY A 77 -11.93 -5.91 -9.23
C GLY A 77 -10.47 -6.33 -9.38
N PHE A 78 -9.76 -6.51 -8.26
CA PHE A 78 -8.31 -6.70 -8.22
C PHE A 78 -7.92 -7.88 -7.33
N ASP A 79 -6.77 -8.50 -7.61
CA ASP A 79 -6.10 -9.40 -6.66
C ASP A 79 -5.54 -8.59 -5.48
N THR A 80 -5.99 -8.94 -4.28
CA THR A 80 -5.62 -8.28 -3.01
C THR A 80 -4.80 -9.17 -2.09
N SER A 81 -4.23 -10.24 -2.64
CA SER A 81 -3.30 -11.13 -1.93
C SER A 81 -1.95 -10.48 -1.64
N PHE A 82 -1.58 -9.45 -2.42
CA PHE A 82 -0.25 -8.83 -2.48
C PHE A 82 0.87 -9.77 -2.96
N ILE A 83 0.59 -11.06 -3.16
CA ILE A 83 1.59 -12.06 -3.55
C ILE A 83 2.08 -11.76 -4.97
N PRO A 84 3.40 -11.66 -5.21
CA PRO A 84 3.92 -11.43 -6.54
C PRO A 84 3.64 -12.63 -7.46
N SER A 85 3.61 -12.39 -8.78
CA SER A 85 3.37 -13.44 -9.79
C SER A 85 4.52 -14.45 -9.94
N TRP A 86 5.65 -14.22 -9.27
CA TRP A 86 6.79 -15.12 -9.23
C TRP A 86 7.02 -15.67 -7.83
N LYS A 87 7.64 -16.84 -7.74
CA LYS A 87 8.00 -17.45 -6.46
C LYS A 87 9.13 -16.68 -5.80
N MET A 88 8.82 -15.99 -4.69
CA MET A 88 9.81 -15.32 -3.85
C MET A 88 10.21 -16.22 -2.68
N ILE A 89 11.51 -16.54 -2.60
CA ILE A 89 12.09 -17.39 -1.55
C ILE A 89 13.06 -16.55 -0.72
N GLY A 90 12.77 -16.45 0.57
CA GLY A 90 13.55 -15.74 1.57
C GLY A 90 14.48 -16.65 2.39
N ARG A 91 14.88 -16.16 3.56
CA ARG A 91 15.74 -16.90 4.50
C ARG A 91 15.04 -18.16 4.99
N GLY A 92 15.83 -19.23 5.17
CA GLY A 92 15.32 -20.50 5.69
C GLY A 92 14.28 -21.19 4.79
N GLY A 93 14.15 -20.76 3.52
CA GLY A 93 13.16 -21.30 2.59
C GLY A 93 11.76 -20.68 2.70
N ALA A 94 11.57 -19.65 3.54
CA ALA A 94 10.29 -18.96 3.69
C ALA A 94 9.82 -18.37 2.36
N THR A 95 8.51 -18.42 2.09
CA THR A 95 7.92 -17.83 0.89
C THR A 95 6.89 -16.76 1.22
N LEU A 96 6.77 -15.73 0.36
CA LEU A 96 5.71 -14.72 0.54
C LEU A 96 4.31 -15.33 0.40
N GLU A 97 4.16 -16.33 -0.46
CA GLU A 97 2.90 -17.05 -0.65
C GLU A 97 2.39 -17.67 0.66
N GLU A 98 3.24 -18.42 1.36
CA GLU A 98 2.89 -19.01 2.65
C GLU A 98 2.64 -17.93 3.71
N ARG A 99 3.49 -16.90 3.70
CA ARG A 99 3.46 -15.82 4.69
C ARG A 99 2.19 -14.96 4.61
N TRP A 100 1.68 -14.72 3.40
CA TRP A 100 0.54 -13.83 3.15
C TRP A 100 -0.77 -14.57 2.85
N LYS A 101 -0.78 -15.90 2.87
CA LYS A 101 -1.97 -16.75 2.59
C LYS A 101 -3.23 -16.35 3.38
N GLY A 102 -3.06 -15.81 4.59
CA GLY A 102 -4.16 -15.37 5.45
C GLY A 102 -4.34 -13.85 5.46
N ASN A 103 -3.45 -13.19 6.21
CA ASN A 103 -3.44 -11.74 6.39
C ASN A 103 -2.07 -11.22 5.96
N PRO A 104 -1.99 -10.52 4.82
CA PRO A 104 -0.76 -9.90 4.38
C PRO A 104 -0.27 -8.85 5.39
N GLU A 105 1.02 -8.88 5.69
CA GLU A 105 1.68 -8.02 6.67
C GLU A 105 3.00 -7.50 6.11
N ALA A 106 3.30 -6.22 6.39
CA ALA A 106 4.57 -5.59 6.04
C ALA A 106 4.87 -4.45 7.01
N PHE A 107 6.13 -4.33 7.41
CA PHE A 107 6.61 -3.21 8.21
C PHE A 107 6.53 -1.91 7.38
N PHE A 108 5.71 -0.97 7.86
CA PHE A 108 5.35 0.27 7.16
C PHE A 108 4.95 0.08 5.69
N ALA A 109 4.35 -1.05 5.32
CA ALA A 109 4.01 -1.38 3.93
C ALA A 109 5.20 -1.49 2.95
N VAL A 110 6.44 -1.57 3.45
CA VAL A 110 7.67 -1.56 2.64
C VAL A 110 8.51 -2.83 2.79
N GLN A 111 8.66 -3.39 3.98
CA GLN A 111 9.50 -4.57 4.22
C GLN A 111 8.73 -5.73 4.83
N VAL A 112 9.25 -6.93 4.65
CA VAL A 112 8.69 -8.18 5.18
C VAL A 112 9.83 -8.94 5.85
N ASP A 113 9.63 -9.46 7.07
CA ASP A 113 10.70 -10.25 7.70
C ASP A 113 10.98 -11.52 6.87
N THR A 114 12.15 -12.11 7.06
CA THR A 114 12.71 -13.23 6.28
C THR A 114 12.97 -12.92 4.79
N MET A 115 12.64 -11.73 4.30
CA MET A 115 12.85 -11.31 2.92
C MET A 115 13.97 -10.25 2.87
N PRO A 116 15.24 -10.67 3.02
CA PRO A 116 16.34 -9.74 3.18
C PRO A 116 16.56 -8.89 1.93
N ASN A 117 16.82 -7.59 2.12
CA ASN A 117 17.00 -6.61 1.05
C ASN A 117 15.81 -6.47 0.08
N TYR A 118 14.65 -7.02 0.43
CA TYR A 118 13.43 -6.85 -0.34
C TYR A 118 12.66 -5.63 0.14
N PHE A 119 12.27 -4.79 -0.81
CA PHE A 119 11.43 -3.62 -0.57
C PHE A 119 10.27 -3.64 -1.57
N ILE A 120 9.08 -3.29 -1.10
CA ILE A 120 7.87 -3.19 -1.92
C ILE A 120 7.30 -1.79 -1.87
N PHE A 121 6.69 -1.40 -2.99
CA PHE A 121 5.79 -0.26 -3.04
C PHE A 121 4.35 -0.76 -2.87
N ASN A 122 3.54 0.03 -2.17
CA ASN A 122 2.12 -0.27 -1.94
C ASN A 122 1.90 -1.66 -1.33
N GLY A 123 2.73 -2.06 -0.38
CA GLY A 123 2.53 -3.29 0.36
C GLY A 123 1.26 -3.26 1.24
N PRO A 124 1.03 -4.34 1.99
CA PRO A 124 -0.05 -4.39 2.98
C PRO A 124 0.01 -3.20 3.93
N ASN A 125 -1.16 -2.66 4.30
CA ASN A 125 -1.34 -1.47 5.14
C ASN A 125 -0.74 -0.18 4.56
N CYS A 126 -0.63 -0.06 3.23
CA CYS A 126 -0.23 1.21 2.61
C CYS A 126 -1.31 2.30 2.74
N PRO A 127 -0.96 3.60 2.73
CA PRO A 127 -1.91 4.69 2.92
C PRO A 127 -2.73 5.02 1.65
N ILE A 128 -3.22 4.01 0.92
CA ILE A 128 -3.88 4.20 -0.38
C ILE A 128 -5.20 4.99 -0.30
N SER A 129 -5.86 4.95 0.85
CA SER A 129 -7.18 5.57 1.09
C SER A 129 -7.09 6.89 1.86
N HIS A 130 -5.88 7.44 2.03
CA HIS A 130 -5.60 8.61 2.86
C HIS A 130 -5.23 9.87 2.05
N GLY A 131 -5.14 9.75 0.73
CA GLY A 131 -4.75 10.85 -0.16
C GLY A 131 -4.15 10.36 -1.48
N SER A 132 -3.15 11.09 -1.97
CA SER A 132 -2.46 10.77 -3.23
C SER A 132 -1.54 9.57 -3.08
N VAL A 133 -1.83 8.50 -3.83
CA VAL A 133 -1.00 7.30 -3.93
C VAL A 133 0.38 7.62 -4.50
N LEU A 134 0.47 8.57 -5.44
CA LEU A 134 1.74 8.97 -6.05
C LEU A 134 2.66 9.65 -5.02
N THR A 135 2.09 10.45 -4.12
CA THR A 135 2.86 11.17 -3.11
C THR A 135 3.49 10.20 -2.11
N GLN A 136 2.74 9.22 -1.61
CA GLN A 136 3.29 8.23 -0.68
C GLN A 136 4.27 7.26 -1.36
N ILE A 137 4.13 6.96 -2.67
CA ILE A 137 5.15 6.24 -3.44
C ILE A 137 6.47 7.03 -3.43
N SER A 138 6.41 8.35 -3.63
CA SER A 138 7.61 9.21 -3.61
C SER A 138 8.33 9.16 -2.25
N TRP A 139 7.59 9.22 -1.14
CA TRP A 139 8.17 9.09 0.19
C TRP A 139 8.76 7.71 0.46
N THR A 140 8.06 6.65 0.05
CA THR A 140 8.55 5.27 0.12
C THR A 140 9.84 5.12 -0.69
N CYS A 141 9.91 5.73 -1.88
CA CYS A 141 11.11 5.73 -2.71
C CYS A 141 12.30 6.38 -1.99
N ASN A 142 12.10 7.56 -1.38
CA ASN A 142 13.13 8.22 -0.60
C ASN A 142 13.62 7.38 0.59
N TYR A 143 12.70 6.67 1.26
CA TYR A 143 13.05 5.75 2.34
C TYR A 143 13.89 4.56 1.84
N ILE A 144 13.49 3.94 0.73
CA ILE A 144 14.26 2.85 0.09
C ILE A 144 15.64 3.35 -0.36
N LEU A 145 15.73 4.56 -0.92
CA LEU A 145 17.01 5.16 -1.33
C LEU A 145 17.95 5.42 -0.15
N ARG A 146 17.43 5.81 1.02
CA ARG A 146 18.24 5.92 2.24
C ARG A 146 18.83 4.56 2.64
N TRP A 147 18.03 3.50 2.59
CA TRP A 147 18.52 2.14 2.83
C TRP A 147 19.53 1.70 1.79
N ALA A 148 19.27 1.91 0.49
CA ALA A 148 20.17 1.56 -0.59
C ALA A 148 21.53 2.25 -0.45
N LYS A 149 21.53 3.55 -0.12
CA LYS A 149 22.75 4.31 0.18
C LYS A 149 23.49 3.74 1.38
N LYS A 150 22.78 3.48 2.49
CA LYS A 150 23.37 2.90 3.70
C LYS A 150 23.99 1.53 3.43
N ILE A 151 23.29 0.68 2.69
CA ILE A 151 23.74 -0.67 2.33
C ILE A 151 25.00 -0.64 1.48
N SER A 152 25.07 0.31 0.52
CA SER A 152 26.23 0.45 -0.36
C SER A 152 27.43 1.12 0.32
N SER A 153 27.20 2.02 1.28
CA SER A 153 28.27 2.80 1.91
C SER A 153 28.81 2.26 3.24
N GLU A 154 28.11 1.37 3.94
CA GLU A 154 28.48 0.96 5.32
C GLU A 154 28.85 -0.53 5.47
N ASP A 155 29.38 -1.16 4.41
CA ASP A 155 29.77 -2.58 4.40
C ASP A 155 28.64 -3.57 4.78
N ILE A 156 27.38 -3.14 4.68
CA ILE A 156 26.21 -3.96 5.01
C ILE A 156 25.91 -4.93 3.87
N LYS A 157 25.89 -6.23 4.18
CA LYS A 157 25.54 -7.31 3.26
C LYS A 157 24.02 -7.40 3.07
N SER A 158 23.28 -7.38 4.16
CA SER A 158 21.83 -7.51 4.12
C SER A 158 21.15 -6.92 5.34
N ILE A 159 19.93 -6.46 5.12
CA ILE A 159 19.01 -6.07 6.19
C ILE A 159 17.77 -6.96 6.15
N ASP A 160 17.21 -7.27 7.31
CA ASP A 160 15.98 -8.02 7.46
C ASP A 160 15.21 -7.45 8.65
N VAL A 161 13.92 -7.16 8.52
CA VAL A 161 13.17 -6.60 9.64
C VAL A 161 13.03 -7.66 10.74
N LYS A 162 13.20 -7.26 11.99
CA LYS A 162 13.06 -8.15 13.14
C LYS A 162 11.62 -8.63 13.23
N ARG A 163 11.42 -9.92 13.52
CA ARG A 163 10.06 -10.48 13.66
C ARG A 163 9.30 -9.76 14.77
N GLU A 164 9.94 -9.52 15.92
CA GLU A 164 9.29 -8.81 17.04
C GLU A 164 8.81 -7.40 16.65
N ALA A 165 9.59 -6.66 15.85
CA ALA A 165 9.24 -5.30 15.45
C ALA A 165 8.04 -5.29 14.49
N MET A 166 7.94 -6.29 13.61
CA MET A 166 6.80 -6.42 12.71
C MET A 166 5.54 -6.87 13.46
N ASP A 167 5.67 -7.79 14.43
CA ASP A 167 4.56 -8.23 15.28
C ASP A 167 4.00 -7.07 16.12
N ASP A 168 4.87 -6.31 16.80
CA ASP A 168 4.48 -5.14 17.59
C ASP A 168 3.79 -4.08 16.72
N TYR A 169 4.33 -3.83 15.52
CA TYR A 169 3.75 -2.89 14.56
C TYR A 169 2.36 -3.35 14.10
N ASN A 170 2.18 -4.65 13.81
CA ASN A 170 0.89 -5.18 13.38
C ASN A 170 -0.16 -5.12 14.49
N VAL A 171 0.22 -5.38 15.74
CA VAL A 171 -0.68 -5.19 16.89
C VAL A 171 -1.15 -3.73 16.95
N TYR A 172 -0.25 -2.76 16.87
CA TYR A 172 -0.61 -1.35 16.80
C TYR A 172 -1.57 -1.05 15.64
N CYS A 173 -1.26 -1.57 14.44
CA CYS A 173 -2.10 -1.37 13.25
C CYS A 173 -3.52 -1.84 13.50
N GLN A 174 -3.70 -3.09 13.95
CA GLN A 174 -5.03 -3.66 14.12
C GLN A 174 -5.79 -3.01 15.28
N GLU A 175 -5.14 -2.67 16.40
CA GLU A 175 -5.80 -1.96 17.51
C GLU A 175 -6.30 -0.57 17.11
N PHE A 176 -5.54 0.15 16.28
CA PHE A 176 -5.99 1.42 15.74
C PHE A 176 -7.15 1.23 14.76
N LEU A 177 -6.99 0.31 13.79
CA LEU A 177 -7.96 0.09 12.72
C LEU A 177 -9.32 -0.41 13.23
N LYS A 178 -9.37 -1.18 14.32
CA LYS A 178 -10.63 -1.62 14.96
C LYS A 178 -11.57 -0.46 15.31
N ARG A 179 -11.02 0.74 15.52
CA ARG A 179 -11.77 1.95 15.91
C ARG A 179 -12.22 2.79 14.72
N THR A 180 -11.87 2.39 13.50
CA THR A 180 -12.18 3.14 12.27
C THR A 180 -13.29 2.46 11.48
N VAL A 181 -13.86 3.20 10.53
CA VAL A 181 -14.91 2.70 9.63
C VAL A 181 -14.43 1.56 8.71
N TRP A 182 -13.11 1.40 8.54
CA TRP A 182 -12.57 0.35 7.67
C TRP A 182 -12.78 -1.07 8.24
N SER A 183 -12.96 -1.17 9.56
CA SER A 183 -13.22 -2.42 10.27
C SER A 183 -14.70 -2.80 10.36
N ASP A 184 -15.61 -2.00 9.81
CA ASP A 184 -17.04 -2.29 9.80
C ASP A 184 -17.37 -3.61 9.08
N GLU A 185 -18.54 -4.15 9.40
CA GLU A 185 -19.20 -5.27 8.72
C GLU A 185 -19.58 -4.88 7.27
N CYS A 186 -18.60 -4.86 6.37
CA CYS A 186 -18.84 -4.67 4.93
C CYS A 186 -17.81 -5.44 4.12
N ARG A 187 -18.28 -6.14 3.08
CA ARG A 187 -17.37 -6.81 2.14
C ARG A 187 -16.48 -5.78 1.45
N SER A 188 -15.17 -5.84 1.67
CA SER A 188 -14.24 -4.84 1.13
C SER A 188 -12.89 -5.45 0.81
N TRP A 189 -12.24 -4.94 -0.22
CA TRP A 189 -10.86 -5.32 -0.54
C TRP A 189 -9.89 -4.93 0.59
N TYR A 190 -10.22 -3.93 1.42
CA TYR A 190 -9.46 -3.58 2.62
C TYR A 190 -9.28 -4.75 3.60
N LYS A 191 -10.19 -5.73 3.56
CA LYS A 191 -10.22 -6.95 4.39
C LYS A 191 -10.01 -8.21 3.53
N ASN A 192 -9.29 -8.08 2.43
CA ASN A 192 -9.04 -9.16 1.46
C ASN A 192 -10.33 -9.83 0.97
N GLY A 193 -11.35 -9.01 0.66
CA GLY A 193 -12.63 -9.46 0.11
C GLY A 193 -13.63 -10.03 1.13
N LYS A 194 -13.30 -10.00 2.43
CA LYS A 194 -14.16 -10.46 3.55
C LYS A 194 -15.05 -9.33 4.06
N SER A 195 -16.15 -9.68 4.75
CA SER A 195 -17.07 -8.72 5.39
C SER A 195 -16.54 -8.17 6.72
N SER A 196 -15.81 -8.99 7.46
CA SER A 196 -15.19 -8.64 8.74
C SER A 196 -13.80 -9.27 8.85
N GLY A 197 -13.05 -8.90 9.89
CA GLY A 197 -11.72 -9.43 10.17
C GLY A 197 -10.60 -8.40 10.01
N HIS A 198 -9.39 -8.90 9.74
CA HIS A 198 -8.19 -8.07 9.67
C HIS A 198 -8.26 -7.09 8.52
N VAL A 199 -7.91 -5.84 8.81
CA VAL A 199 -7.76 -4.81 7.79
C VAL A 199 -6.30 -4.83 7.34
N THR A 200 -6.10 -5.13 6.06
CA THR A 200 -4.77 -5.31 5.44
C THR A 200 -4.51 -4.34 4.30
N GLY A 201 -5.54 -3.61 3.85
CA GLY A 201 -5.45 -2.73 2.68
C GLY A 201 -5.17 -1.26 2.99
N VAL A 202 -5.21 -0.83 4.26
CA VAL A 202 -5.13 0.59 4.64
C VAL A 202 -4.27 0.81 5.88
N TYR A 203 -3.49 1.88 5.84
CA TYR A 203 -2.62 2.32 6.94
C TYR A 203 -3.41 2.77 8.19
N PRO A 204 -2.95 2.44 9.42
CA PRO A 204 -3.54 2.93 10.68
C PRO A 204 -3.13 4.38 11.03
N GLY A 205 -3.53 5.37 10.23
CA GLY A 205 -3.24 6.78 10.55
C GLY A 205 -3.32 7.71 9.35
N SER A 206 -2.88 8.97 9.50
CA SER A 206 -2.88 9.90 8.37
C SER A 206 -1.73 9.63 7.40
N VAL A 207 -1.87 10.11 6.16
CA VAL A 207 -0.79 10.04 5.15
C VAL A 207 0.46 10.82 5.59
N LEU A 208 0.29 11.91 6.35
CA LEU A 208 1.40 12.68 6.93
C LEU A 208 2.08 11.93 8.08
N HIS A 209 1.31 11.23 8.92
CA HIS A 209 1.88 10.36 9.94
C HIS A 209 2.75 9.27 9.30
N PHE A 210 2.28 8.65 8.22
CA PHE A 210 3.08 7.69 7.44
C PHE A 210 4.39 8.31 6.92
N LYS A 211 4.32 9.51 6.34
CA LYS A 211 5.50 10.25 5.89
C LYS A 211 6.52 10.41 7.02
N ASP A 212 6.08 10.90 8.16
CA ASP A 212 6.95 11.23 9.29
C ASP A 212 7.59 9.97 9.89
N CYS A 213 6.84 8.86 9.98
CA CYS A 213 7.40 7.56 10.34
C CYS A 213 8.50 7.10 9.39
N LEU A 214 8.34 7.35 8.08
CA LEU A 214 9.35 6.99 7.10
C LEU A 214 10.56 7.92 7.09
N GLU A 215 10.54 9.11 7.69
CA GLU A 215 11.69 10.03 7.67
C GLU A 215 12.92 9.42 8.35
N ASN A 216 12.71 8.65 9.42
CA ASN A 216 13.75 7.84 10.06
C ASN A 216 13.84 6.47 9.40
N ILE A 217 15.07 5.97 9.18
CA ILE A 217 15.27 4.61 8.66
C ILE A 217 14.84 3.53 9.67
N GLY A 218 14.87 3.85 10.97
CA GLY A 218 14.49 2.94 12.06
C GLY A 218 15.37 1.70 12.15
N GLY A 219 16.69 1.86 11.98
CA GLY A 219 17.64 0.75 11.84
C GLY A 219 17.66 -0.22 13.03
N GLU A 220 17.23 0.23 14.21
CA GLU A 220 17.04 -0.57 15.43
C GLU A 220 16.00 -1.70 15.26
N HIS A 221 15.07 -1.58 14.32
CA HIS A 221 14.06 -2.58 14.01
C HIS A 221 14.55 -3.67 13.04
N PHE A 222 15.82 -3.62 12.62
CA PHE A 222 16.38 -4.53 11.63
C PHE A 222 17.53 -5.37 12.20
N HIS A 223 17.63 -6.61 11.71
CA HIS A 223 18.87 -7.36 11.71
C HIS A 223 19.74 -6.85 10.57
N ILE A 224 20.97 -6.41 10.89
CA ILE A 224 21.94 -5.91 9.92
C ILE A 224 23.12 -6.87 9.89
N ASP A 225 23.24 -7.60 8.78
CA ASP A 225 24.39 -8.46 8.50
C ASP A 225 25.44 -7.68 7.71
N TYR A 226 26.69 -7.72 8.15
CA TYR A 226 27.81 -7.05 7.48
C TYR A 226 28.59 -8.04 6.60
N ARG A 227 29.24 -7.54 5.54
CA ARG A 227 30.09 -8.36 4.66
C ARG A 227 31.37 -8.79 5.37
N SER A 228 31.91 -7.92 6.23
CA SER A 228 33.15 -8.15 6.95
C SER A 228 32.92 -8.38 8.45
N ARG A 229 33.88 -9.02 9.10
CA ARG A 229 33.85 -9.21 10.56
C ARG A 229 33.83 -7.90 11.33
N ASN A 230 34.51 -6.87 10.83
CA ASN A 230 34.49 -5.52 11.39
C ASN A 230 33.48 -4.66 10.62
N ARG A 231 32.39 -4.25 11.28
CA ARG A 231 31.33 -3.41 10.71
C ARG A 231 31.80 -2.02 10.25
N PHE A 232 32.95 -1.56 10.75
CA PHE A 232 33.53 -0.26 10.39
C PHE A 232 34.53 -0.34 9.23
N ARG A 233 34.61 -1.47 8.51
CA ARG A 233 35.50 -1.61 7.34
C ARG A 233 35.30 -0.50 6.30
N PHE A 234 34.07 0.00 6.17
CA PHE A 234 33.75 1.06 5.22
C PHE A 234 34.49 2.38 5.48
N LEU A 235 35.08 2.59 6.67
CA LEU A 235 35.91 3.76 6.96
C LEU A 235 37.23 3.79 6.16
N GLY A 236 37.56 2.68 5.48
CA GLY A 236 38.69 2.63 4.55
C GLY A 236 40.02 2.94 5.22
N ASN A 237 40.78 3.85 4.62
CA ASN A 237 42.08 4.32 5.11
C ASN A 237 41.98 5.54 6.06
N GLY A 238 40.76 5.98 6.41
CA GLY A 238 40.54 7.14 7.26
C GLY A 238 40.65 8.49 6.55
N GLU A 239 40.87 8.53 5.24
CA GLU A 239 40.87 9.77 4.46
C GLU A 239 39.48 10.03 3.84
N SER A 240 39.06 11.29 3.85
CA SER A 240 37.91 11.75 3.09
C SER A 240 38.30 11.97 1.62
N VAL A 241 37.33 11.83 0.71
CA VAL A 241 37.50 12.25 -0.71
C VAL A 241 37.95 13.70 -0.81
N ARG A 242 37.57 14.54 0.17
CA ARG A 242 37.95 15.95 0.23
C ARG A 242 39.39 16.20 0.66
N ASP A 243 40.05 15.22 1.28
CA ASP A 243 41.43 15.40 1.74
C ASP A 243 42.38 15.52 0.53
N GLN A 244 42.03 14.91 -0.62
CA GLN A 244 42.84 14.86 -1.84
C GLN A 244 44.33 14.57 -1.57
N HIS A 245 44.63 13.67 -0.63
CA HIS A 245 45.98 13.37 -0.15
C HIS A 245 46.78 14.61 0.31
N GLY A 246 46.10 15.55 0.97
CA GLY A 246 46.66 16.80 1.49
C GLY A 246 46.55 18.00 0.56
N ALA A 247 45.98 17.85 -0.65
CA ALA A 247 45.81 18.93 -1.62
C ALA A 247 44.41 19.59 -1.59
N GLY A 248 43.49 19.03 -0.80
CA GLY A 248 42.10 19.49 -0.78
C GLY A 248 41.84 20.62 0.21
N ASP A 249 40.67 21.25 0.12
CA ASP A 249 40.24 22.26 1.07
C ASP A 249 39.81 21.61 2.39
N LEU A 250 40.75 21.58 3.34
CA LEU A 250 40.53 21.04 4.69
C LEU A 250 39.67 21.97 5.57
N ALA A 251 39.41 23.21 5.14
CA ALA A 251 38.65 24.20 5.89
C ALA A 251 37.23 24.41 5.32
N TRP A 252 36.78 23.59 4.37
CA TRP A 252 35.47 23.71 3.70
C TRP A 252 34.29 23.91 4.66
N TYR A 253 34.34 23.29 5.85
CA TYR A 253 33.25 23.35 6.84
C TYR A 253 33.14 24.72 7.53
N MET A 254 34.13 25.59 7.35
CA MET A 254 34.08 26.97 7.82
C MET A 254 33.33 27.89 6.85
N ASP A 255 33.06 27.47 5.62
CA ASP A 255 32.31 28.28 4.66
C ASP A 255 30.83 28.42 5.06
N ASP A 256 30.24 27.41 5.70
CA ASP A 256 28.87 27.47 6.24
C ASP A 256 28.75 28.41 7.47
N MET A 257 29.88 28.80 8.07
CA MET A 257 29.93 29.79 9.16
C MET A 257 30.06 31.23 8.67
N LYS A 258 30.27 31.45 7.36
CA LYS A 258 30.26 32.79 6.79
C LYS A 258 28.80 33.26 6.73
N VAL A 259 28.40 34.05 7.73
CA VAL A 259 27.11 34.77 7.76
C VAL A 259 26.92 35.45 6.41
N SER A 260 25.88 35.04 5.68
CA SER A 260 25.49 35.70 4.44
C SER A 260 25.26 37.18 4.74
N LYS A 261 26.11 38.06 4.19
CA LYS A 261 25.79 39.49 4.21
C LYS A 261 24.45 39.67 3.50
N PRO A 262 23.49 40.40 4.08
CA PRO A 262 22.23 40.67 3.39
C PRO A 262 22.52 41.38 2.05
N PRO A 263 21.75 41.08 1.00
CA PRO A 263 21.90 41.78 -0.27
C PRO A 263 21.65 43.28 -0.06
N LEU A 264 22.53 44.11 -0.63
CA LEU A 264 22.34 45.56 -0.75
C LEU A 264 21.21 45.88 -1.72
#